data_AF-A0AA96TCL1-F1
#
_entry.id   AF-A0AA96TCL1-F1
#
_cell.length_a   1.000
_cell.length_b   1.000
_cell.length_c   1.000
_cell.angle_alpha   90.00
_cell.angle_beta   90.00
_cell.angle_gamma   90.00
#
_symmetry.space_group_name_H-M   'P 1'
#
loop_
_entity.id
_entity.type
_entity.pdbx_description
1 polymer ?
#
loop_
_entity_poly.entity_id
_entity_poly.type
_entity_poly.pdbx_seq_one_letter_code
_entity_poly.pdbx_strand_id
1 'polypeptide(L)'
;MLRAETIPATESSICLVEADMDAKAMRTLVNLLTEKAGRVAAVFAGNDRDGYRYIIGSKQVDLRALSKELNVVLNGRGGGSAAMIQGSAQTDETTIREYINGI
;
A
#
# COMPACT_ATOMS: atom_id res chain seq x y z
N MET A 1 7.58 2.83 -15.75
CA MET A 1 6.17 3.30 -15.63
C MET A 1 5.27 2.07 -15.61
N LEU A 2 4.98 1.53 -14.43
CA LEU A 2 4.12 0.35 -14.28
C LEU A 2 2.65 0.74 -14.49
N ARG A 3 1.96 -0.02 -15.34
CA ARG A 3 0.61 0.26 -15.85
C ARG A 3 -0.48 -0.09 -14.83
N ALA A 4 -0.93 0.88 -14.04
CA ALA A 4 -2.18 0.76 -13.26
C ALA A 4 -3.36 0.27 -14.12
N GLU A 5 -3.33 0.62 -15.41
CA GLU A 5 -4.36 0.31 -16.40
C GLU A 5 -4.49 -1.19 -16.69
N THR A 6 -3.41 -1.97 -16.60
CA THR A 6 -3.44 -3.40 -16.93
C THR A 6 -3.85 -4.30 -15.77
N ILE A 7 -3.94 -3.76 -14.56
CA ILE A 7 -4.39 -4.53 -13.40
C ILE A 7 -5.92 -4.68 -13.50
N PRO A 8 -6.47 -5.91 -13.57
CA PRO A 8 -7.91 -6.11 -13.59
C PRO A 8 -8.51 -5.76 -12.21
N ALA A 9 -9.81 -5.48 -12.19
CA ALA A 9 -10.53 -5.42 -10.92
C ALA A 9 -10.50 -6.79 -10.23
N THR A 10 -10.42 -6.79 -8.91
CA THR A 10 -10.38 -8.01 -8.08
C THR A 10 -11.18 -7.79 -6.80
N GLU A 11 -11.70 -8.87 -6.22
CA GLU A 11 -12.31 -8.84 -4.88
C GLU A 11 -11.25 -8.79 -3.77
N SER A 12 -9.98 -9.02 -4.09
CA SER A 12 -8.85 -9.04 -3.16
C SER A 12 -8.16 -7.68 -3.00
N SER A 13 -7.12 -7.65 -2.17
CA SER A 13 -6.17 -6.56 -2.09
C SER A 13 -5.24 -6.52 -3.32
N ILE A 14 -4.70 -5.34 -3.65
CA ILE A 14 -3.71 -5.10 -4.70
C ILE A 14 -2.47 -4.47 -4.06
N CYS A 15 -1.29 -5.05 -4.30
CA CYS A 15 -0.01 -4.55 -3.79
C CYS A 15 1.01 -4.33 -4.91
N LEU A 16 1.47 -3.09 -5.07
CA LEU A 16 2.58 -2.74 -5.93
C LEU A 16 3.78 -2.25 -5.12
N VAL A 17 4.97 -2.66 -5.53
CA VAL A 17 6.24 -2.28 -4.91
C VAL A 17 7.16 -1.81 -6.02
N GLU A 18 7.71 -0.61 -5.86
CA GLU A 18 8.54 0.07 -6.85
C GLU A 18 9.86 0.50 -6.20
N ALA A 19 10.95 0.52 -6.95
CA ALA A 19 12.26 0.90 -6.41
C ALA A 19 12.34 2.39 -6.05
N ASP A 20 11.77 3.25 -6.88
CA ASP A 20 11.68 4.69 -6.64
C ASP A 20 10.41 5.27 -7.26
N MET A 21 9.65 6.00 -6.43
CA MET A 21 8.44 6.69 -6.85
C MET A 21 8.18 7.87 -5.91
N ASP A 22 7.90 9.04 -6.47
CA ASP A 22 7.54 10.20 -5.67
C ASP A 22 6.13 10.06 -5.05
N ALA A 23 5.87 10.79 -3.97
CA ALA A 23 4.61 10.66 -3.23
C ALA A 23 3.37 11.04 -4.07
N LYS A 24 3.49 11.94 -5.06
CA LYS A 24 2.38 12.37 -5.91
C LYS A 24 2.02 11.26 -6.91
N ALA A 25 3.02 10.61 -7.50
CA ALA A 25 2.85 9.46 -8.36
C ALA A 25 2.24 8.28 -7.58
N MET A 26 2.77 7.96 -6.39
CA MET A 26 2.21 6.93 -5.51
C MET A 26 0.74 7.21 -5.18
N ARG A 27 0.40 8.45 -4.83
CA ARG A 27 -0.99 8.83 -4.47
C ARG A 27 -1.94 8.68 -5.66
N THR A 28 -1.49 9.08 -6.84
CA THR A 28 -2.26 8.93 -8.09
C THR A 28 -2.52 7.46 -8.38
N LEU A 29 -1.49 6.63 -8.23
CA LEU A 29 -1.56 5.19 -8.45
C LEU A 29 -2.52 4.51 -7.46
N VAL A 30 -2.40 4.82 -6.16
CA VAL A 30 -3.32 4.29 -5.13
C VAL A 30 -4.76 4.66 -5.42
N ASN A 31 -5.05 5.90 -5.81
CA ASN A 31 -6.42 6.31 -6.14
C ASN A 31 -6.99 5.46 -7.29
N LEU A 32 -6.21 5.24 -8.36
CA LEU A 32 -6.63 4.40 -9.48
C LEU A 32 -6.85 2.94 -9.08
N LEU A 33 -5.98 2.39 -8.25
CA LEU A 33 -6.08 1.00 -7.79
C LEU A 33 -7.20 0.79 -6.77
N THR A 34 -7.53 1.82 -5.99
CA THR A 34 -8.64 1.78 -5.02
C THR A 34 -10.00 1.59 -5.72
N GLU A 35 -10.13 2.02 -6.98
CA GLU A 35 -11.31 1.74 -7.80
C GLU A 35 -11.42 0.27 -8.24
N LYS A 36 -10.31 -0.48 -8.17
CA LYS A 36 -10.19 -1.85 -8.69
C LYS A 36 -10.03 -2.90 -7.60
N ALA A 37 -9.49 -2.54 -6.45
CA ALA A 37 -9.30 -3.43 -5.31
C ALA A 37 -10.60 -3.59 -4.53
N GLY A 38 -11.02 -4.82 -4.29
CA GLY A 38 -12.17 -5.13 -3.44
C GLY A 38 -11.91 -4.88 -1.97
N ARG A 39 -10.63 -4.90 -1.55
CA ARG A 39 -10.21 -4.70 -0.15
C ARG A 39 -9.32 -3.48 0.00
N VAL A 40 -8.00 -3.62 -0.16
CA VAL A 40 -7.07 -2.48 -0.10
C VAL A 40 -6.21 -2.35 -1.35
N ALA A 41 -5.85 -1.13 -1.70
CA ALA A 41 -4.86 -0.82 -2.72
C ALA A 41 -3.63 -0.21 -2.06
N ALA A 42 -2.49 -0.89 -2.16
CA ALA A 42 -1.24 -0.48 -1.53
C ALA A 42 -0.14 -0.26 -2.58
N VAL A 43 0.58 0.85 -2.44
CA VAL A 43 1.76 1.16 -3.23
C VAL A 43 2.91 1.44 -2.27
N PHE A 44 4.01 0.71 -2.45
CA PHE A 44 5.26 0.89 -1.73
C PHE A 44 6.36 1.38 -2.68
N ALA A 45 7.24 2.23 -2.18
CA ALA A 45 8.37 2.77 -2.92
C ALA A 45 9.63 2.77 -2.05
N GLY A 46 10.67 2.05 -2.46
CA GLY A 46 11.91 1.92 -1.71
C GLY A 46 12.61 0.58 -1.92
N ASN A 47 13.38 0.15 -0.94
CA ASN A 47 14.13 -1.10 -0.99
C ASN A 47 14.35 -1.69 0.41
N ASP A 48 14.68 -2.98 0.48
CA ASP A 48 14.88 -3.71 1.75
C ASP A 48 15.95 -3.09 2.68
N ARG A 49 16.93 -2.36 2.14
CA ARG A 49 18.01 -1.74 2.92
C ARG A 49 17.55 -0.45 3.59
N ASP A 50 16.96 0.46 2.82
CA ASP A 50 16.60 1.81 3.26
C ASP A 50 15.14 1.90 3.77
N GLY A 51 14.38 0.81 3.60
CA GLY A 51 12.96 0.73 3.88
C GLY A 51 12.10 1.26 2.74
N TYR A 52 10.79 1.21 2.96
CA TYR A 52 9.78 1.56 1.98
C TYR A 52 8.92 2.71 2.47
N ARG A 53 8.66 3.70 1.61
CA ARG A 53 7.51 4.60 1.78
C ARG A 53 6.27 3.90 1.27
N TYR A 54 5.11 4.17 1.86
CA TYR A 54 3.85 3.60 1.41
C TYR A 54 2.70 4.59 1.38
N ILE A 55 1.75 4.33 0.49
CA ILE A 55 0.41 4.91 0.49
C ILE A 55 -0.56 3.75 0.30
N ILE A 56 -1.61 3.69 1.12
CA ILE A 56 -2.64 2.67 1.06
C ILE A 56 -4.01 3.35 1.05
N GLY A 57 -4.88 2.91 0.15
CA GLY A 57 -6.25 3.40 -0.02
C GLY A 57 -7.26 2.25 0.02
N SER A 58 -8.48 2.55 0.49
CA SER A 58 -9.59 1.60 0.48
C SER A 58 -10.94 2.33 0.48
N LYS A 59 -11.94 1.71 -0.16
CA LYS A 59 -13.35 2.10 -0.06
C LYS A 59 -14.16 1.26 0.93
N GLN A 60 -13.64 0.11 1.35
CA GLN A 60 -14.38 -0.86 2.14
C GLN A 60 -13.81 -1.07 3.55
N VAL A 61 -12.50 -0.86 3.74
CA VAL A 61 -11.78 -1.16 4.98
C VAL A 61 -11.43 0.15 5.70
N ASP A 62 -11.73 0.27 7.00
CA ASP A 62 -11.25 1.41 7.81
C ASP A 62 -9.75 1.28 8.07
N LEU A 63 -8.98 2.07 7.32
CA LEU A 63 -7.52 2.00 7.34
C LEU A 63 -6.89 2.57 8.62
N ARG A 64 -7.64 3.22 9.51
CA ARG A 64 -7.09 3.67 10.80
C ARG A 64 -6.74 2.49 11.70
N ALA A 65 -7.60 1.47 11.71
CA ALA A 65 -7.33 0.22 12.43
C ALA A 65 -6.14 -0.50 11.79
N LEU A 66 -6.18 -0.64 10.45
CA LEU A 66 -5.11 -1.29 9.69
C LEU A 66 -3.75 -0.61 9.87
N SER A 67 -3.69 0.72 9.98
CA SER A 67 -2.42 1.43 10.20
C SER A 67 -1.73 1.03 11.50
N LYS A 68 -2.49 0.70 12.55
CA LYS A 68 -1.91 0.28 13.83
C LYS A 68 -1.29 -1.11 13.71
N GLU A 69 -2.00 -2.02 13.06
CA GLU A 69 -1.51 -3.38 12.79
C GLU A 69 -0.28 -3.35 11.87
N LEU A 70 -0.36 -2.59 10.77
CA LEU A 70 0.75 -2.39 9.83
C LEU A 70 2.00 -1.86 10.55
N ASN A 71 1.83 -0.87 11.44
CA ASN A 71 2.95 -0.33 12.21
C ASN A 71 3.65 -1.40 13.08
N VAL A 72 2.91 -2.40 13.56
CA VAL A 72 3.46 -3.52 14.35
C VAL A 72 4.09 -4.57 13.44
N VAL A 73 3.38 -5.02 12.39
CA VAL A 73 3.79 -6.16 11.55
C VAL A 73 4.94 -5.78 10.62
N LEU A 74 4.89 -4.61 9.99
CA LEU A 74 5.87 -4.16 8.99
C LEU A 74 6.93 -3.22 9.58
N ASN A 75 7.01 -3.13 10.91
CA ASN A 75 7.84 -2.14 11.61
C ASN A 75 7.61 -0.73 11.02
N GLY A 76 6.33 -0.40 10.90
CA GLY A 76 5.85 0.77 10.19
C GLY A 76 5.71 2.00 11.06
N ARG A 77 5.75 3.17 10.42
CA ARG A 77 5.37 4.45 10.99
C ARG A 77 4.52 5.20 10.00
N GLY A 78 3.25 5.39 10.34
CA GLY A 78 2.33 6.15 9.51
C GLY A 78 0.93 6.20 10.08
N GLY A 79 0.05 6.82 9.31
CA GLY A 79 -1.36 7.00 9.67
C GLY A 79 -2.10 7.79 8.61
N GLY A 80 -3.32 8.20 8.93
CA GLY A 80 -4.16 8.94 8.00
C GLY A 80 -5.63 8.88 8.39
N SER A 81 -6.50 8.79 7.39
CA SER A 81 -7.94 8.69 7.55
C SER A 81 -8.43 7.25 7.35
N ALA A 82 -9.74 7.04 7.52
CA ALA A 82 -10.36 5.74 7.27
C ALA A 82 -10.22 5.26 5.81
N ALA A 83 -10.10 6.17 4.84
CA ALA A 83 -10.02 5.84 3.42
C ALA A 83 -8.58 5.80 2.89
N MET A 84 -7.62 6.36 3.62
CA MET A 84 -6.27 6.55 3.11
C MET A 84 -5.25 6.72 4.23
N ILE A 85 -4.17 5.93 4.20
CA ILE A 85 -3.03 6.05 5.11
C ILE A 85 -1.72 6.15 4.33
N GLN A 86 -0.72 6.78 4.94
CA GLN A 86 0.62 6.91 4.37
C GLN A 86 1.69 6.84 5.48
N GLY A 87 2.90 6.45 5.09
CA GLY A 87 3.99 6.31 6.05
C GLY A 87 5.22 5.64 5.46
N SER A 88 6.01 5.04 6.34
CA SER A 88 7.18 4.23 6.03
C SER A 88 7.12 2.87 6.71
N ALA A 89 7.71 1.85 6.11
CA ALA A 89 7.88 0.51 6.66
C ALA A 89 9.34 0.08 6.54
N GLN A 90 9.91 -0.46 7.62
CA GLN A 90 11.28 -0.98 7.63
C GLN A 90 11.22 -2.51 7.68
N THR A 91 11.05 -3.10 6.51
CA THR A 91 10.92 -4.55 6.29
C THR A 91 11.32 -4.87 4.85
N ASP A 92 11.25 -6.14 4.46
CA ASP A 92 11.49 -6.60 3.09
C ASP A 92 10.22 -6.66 2.21
N GLU A 93 10.42 -6.64 0.88
CA GLU A 93 9.34 -6.75 -0.09
C GLU A 93 8.49 -8.02 0.07
N THR A 94 9.09 -9.14 0.45
CA THR A 94 8.39 -10.42 0.64
C THR A 94 7.35 -10.29 1.75
N THR A 95 7.76 -9.77 2.91
CA THR A 95 6.90 -9.54 4.07
C THR A 95 5.78 -8.55 3.75
N ILE A 96 6.08 -7.48 3.00
CA ILE A 96 5.06 -6.53 2.52
C ILE A 96 3.99 -7.24 1.69
N ARG A 97 4.41 -8.04 0.72
CA ARG A 97 3.47 -8.74 -0.18
C ARG A 97 2.65 -9.78 0.57
N GLU A 98 3.27 -10.55 1.45
CA GLU A 98 2.57 -11.55 2.28
C GLU A 98 1.50 -10.90 3.15
N TYR A 99 1.83 -9.81 3.83
CA TYR A 99 0.87 -9.08 4.66
C TYR A 99 -0.29 -8.51 3.84
N ILE A 100 0.00 -7.76 2.76
CA ILE A 100 -1.07 -7.10 1.98
C ILE A 100 -1.95 -8.11 1.24
N ASN A 101 -1.39 -9.22 0.75
CA ASN A 101 -2.18 -10.27 0.10
C ASN A 101 -2.96 -11.13 1.10
N GLY A 102 -2.55 -11.15 2.38
CA GLY A 102 -3.25 -11.85 3.46
C GLY A 102 -4.43 -11.09 4.05
N ILE A 103 -4.53 -9.78 3.79
CA ILE A 103 -5.61 -8.92 4.29
C ILE A 103 -6.67 -8.60 3.25
#